data_AF-A0A2G4F9A9-F1
#
_entry.id   AF-A0A2G4F9A9-F1
#
_cell.length_a   1.000
_cell.length_b   1.000
_cell.length_c   1.000
_cell.angle_alpha   90.00
_cell.angle_beta   90.00
_cell.angle_gamma   90.00
#
_symmetry.space_group_name_H-M   'P 1'
#
loop_
_entity.id
_entity.type
_entity.pdbx_description
1 polymer ?
#
loop_
_entity_poly.entity_id
_entity_poly.type
_entity_poly.pdbx_seq_one_letter_code
_entity_poly.pdbx_strand_id
1 'polypeptide(L)'
;MAGVRFSPLAGVDHDSFTRPRRQARTWSSLLASLAVHGGLLVAACWIVFRSPTSRLREEGPSVFVTASGSTAAGSAEHAVKARPKANFQPRQRLAVNNANASISLPSLPPVSGALAGPAGGAKGLASASNGAGKGMGFGGTNGMAKHFVGKSVMGATIRAQHVAVYLDCSGSMKPYLERVTVEIRKQYPDADVFLFDGARIVAVEDHIVYGRTFRGEAPRLTEAPSQTMESALTPAGRQLLARLRLPCEKGSLGAWIDRLLVEKYDALVVFSDFQDGIRVYDEKRKGHPSLVYSDSSYHPVGRTLPAGRWQEQWLQAFRQAEQGKGPRFYLFSIQGEPQGFLQRCVEASGGASINVRWLRAGRRAP
;
A
#
# COMPACT_ATOMS: atom_id res chain seq x y z
N MET A 1 -62.76 -43.83 -43.62
CA MET A 1 -62.32 -45.11 -43.02
C MET A 1 -60.91 -44.95 -42.49
N ALA A 2 -60.56 -45.73 -41.46
CA ALA A 2 -59.31 -45.75 -40.69
C ALA A 2 -59.17 -44.66 -39.62
N GLY A 3 -59.57 -45.02 -38.39
CA GLY A 3 -59.18 -44.34 -37.16
C GLY A 3 -57.90 -44.94 -36.60
N VAL A 4 -57.09 -44.10 -35.96
CA VAL A 4 -55.99 -44.53 -35.09
C VAL A 4 -56.26 -43.91 -33.72
N ARG A 5 -56.51 -44.79 -32.74
CA ARG A 5 -56.64 -44.45 -31.32
C ARG A 5 -55.25 -44.42 -30.70
N PHE A 6 -54.89 -43.33 -30.04
CA PHE A 6 -53.75 -43.30 -29.13
C PHE A 6 -54.19 -43.82 -27.76
N SER A 7 -53.56 -44.90 -27.30
CA SER A 7 -53.66 -45.39 -25.92
C SER A 7 -52.77 -44.54 -25.01
N PRO A 8 -53.24 -44.12 -23.83
CA PRO A 8 -52.38 -43.52 -22.82
C PRO A 8 -51.56 -44.62 -22.13
N LEU A 9 -50.24 -44.41 -22.04
CA LEU A 9 -49.35 -45.25 -21.24
C LEU A 9 -49.65 -45.01 -19.76
N ALA A 10 -50.00 -46.11 -19.10
CA ALA A 10 -50.24 -46.19 -17.67
C ALA A 10 -48.94 -46.07 -16.87
N GLY A 11 -49.05 -45.44 -15.69
CA GLY A 11 -48.27 -45.79 -14.50
C GLY A 11 -46.80 -45.39 -14.50
N VAL A 12 -46.53 -44.13 -14.17
CA VAL A 12 -45.30 -43.78 -13.46
C VAL A 12 -45.72 -43.03 -12.20
N ASP A 13 -45.70 -43.75 -11.08
CA ASP A 13 -45.96 -43.23 -9.74
C ASP A 13 -44.94 -42.13 -9.40
N HIS A 14 -45.44 -40.93 -9.09
CA HIS A 14 -44.61 -39.77 -8.72
C HIS A 14 -44.15 -39.75 -7.25
N ASP A 15 -44.37 -40.81 -6.47
CA ASP A 15 -44.16 -40.81 -5.02
C ASP A 15 -43.06 -41.79 -4.55
N SER A 16 -41.83 -41.64 -5.03
CA SER A 16 -40.75 -42.51 -4.53
C SER A 16 -39.35 -41.90 -4.51
N PHE A 17 -39.15 -40.67 -3.97
CA PHE A 17 -37.81 -40.25 -3.52
C PHE A 17 -37.82 -39.23 -2.37
N THR A 18 -38.42 -39.56 -1.22
CA THR A 18 -38.01 -38.96 0.06
C THR A 18 -38.07 -39.99 1.18
N ARG A 19 -36.96 -40.69 1.41
CA ARG A 19 -36.76 -41.43 2.67
C ARG A 19 -36.18 -40.44 3.68
N PRO A 20 -36.92 -40.01 4.73
CA PRO A 20 -36.35 -39.18 5.76
C PRO A 20 -35.36 -40.04 6.55
N ARG A 21 -34.05 -39.82 6.34
CA ARG A 21 -33.02 -40.37 7.22
C ARG A 21 -33.12 -39.63 8.54
N ARG A 22 -33.97 -40.13 9.46
CA ARG A 22 -33.91 -39.78 10.88
C ARG A 22 -32.57 -40.28 11.42
N GLN A 23 -31.55 -39.46 11.30
CA GLN A 23 -30.31 -39.65 12.03
C GLN A 23 -30.62 -39.26 13.48
N ALA A 24 -30.86 -40.26 14.33
CA ALA A 24 -30.90 -40.03 15.76
C ALA A 24 -29.57 -39.39 16.15
N ARG A 25 -29.60 -38.09 16.50
CA ARG A 25 -28.46 -37.40 17.12
C ARG A 25 -28.29 -38.02 18.49
N THR A 26 -27.51 -39.09 18.55
CA THR A 26 -27.10 -39.69 19.81
C THR A 26 -26.08 -38.77 20.45
N TRP A 27 -26.29 -38.44 21.73
CA TRP A 27 -25.38 -37.65 22.57
C TRP A 27 -23.93 -38.17 22.55
N SER A 28 -23.74 -39.44 22.18
CA SER A 28 -22.43 -40.05 21.94
C SER A 28 -21.61 -39.35 20.86
N SER A 29 -22.23 -38.86 19.78
CA SER A 29 -21.52 -38.17 18.69
C SER A 29 -21.03 -36.78 19.11
N LEU A 30 -21.82 -36.09 19.94
CA LEU A 30 -21.45 -34.80 20.53
C LEU A 30 -20.31 -34.96 21.54
N LEU A 31 -20.42 -35.94 22.44
CA LEU A 31 -19.39 -36.23 23.44
C LEU A 31 -18.08 -36.68 22.80
N ALA A 32 -18.13 -37.51 21.76
CA ALA A 32 -16.95 -37.89 20.99
C ALA A 32 -16.28 -36.68 20.33
N SER A 33 -17.08 -35.77 19.74
CA SER A 33 -16.54 -34.54 19.15
C SER A 33 -15.89 -33.63 20.19
N LEU A 34 -16.53 -33.45 21.36
CA LEU A 34 -15.99 -32.64 22.45
C LEU A 34 -14.70 -33.24 23.03
N ALA A 35 -14.62 -34.56 23.17
CA ALA A 35 -13.42 -35.24 23.63
C ALA A 35 -12.24 -35.05 22.68
N VAL A 36 -12.47 -35.17 21.36
CA VAL A 36 -11.42 -34.95 20.34
C VAL A 36 -10.92 -33.51 20.36
N HIS A 37 -11.83 -32.52 20.40
CA HIS A 37 -11.45 -31.12 20.43
C HIS A 37 -10.75 -30.73 21.74
N GLY A 38 -11.23 -31.24 22.87
CA GLY A 38 -10.58 -31.07 24.17
C GLY A 38 -9.17 -31.66 24.19
N GLY A 39 -8.99 -32.85 23.65
CA GLY A 39 -7.68 -33.50 23.53
C GLY A 39 -6.69 -32.69 22.66
N LEU A 40 -7.16 -32.16 21.53
CA LEU A 40 -6.34 -31.32 20.65
C LEU A 40 -5.90 -30.01 21.33
N LEU A 41 -6.80 -29.39 22.11
CA LEU A 41 -6.46 -28.19 22.89
C LEU A 41 -5.41 -28.48 23.96
N VAL A 42 -5.55 -29.58 24.70
CA VAL A 42 -4.56 -30.00 25.70
C VAL A 42 -3.21 -30.29 25.05
N ALA A 43 -3.19 -30.97 23.91
CA ALA A 43 -1.95 -31.25 23.16
C ALA A 43 -1.28 -29.96 22.67
N ALA A 44 -2.04 -29.00 22.14
CA ALA A 44 -1.52 -27.70 21.70
C ALA A 44 -0.91 -26.91 22.87
N CYS A 45 -1.62 -26.84 24.01
CA CYS A 45 -1.11 -26.21 25.22
C CYS A 45 0.16 -26.91 25.72
N TRP A 46 0.19 -28.24 25.74
CA TRP A 46 1.36 -29.01 26.17
C TRP A 46 2.59 -28.68 25.31
N ILE A 47 2.44 -28.59 23.98
CA ILE A 47 3.52 -28.21 23.07
C ILE A 47 4.02 -26.80 23.40
N VAL A 48 3.12 -25.81 23.52
CA VAL A 48 3.51 -24.42 23.81
C VAL A 48 4.23 -24.29 25.17
N PHE A 49 3.80 -25.01 26.20
CA PHE A 49 4.42 -24.94 27.53
C PHE A 49 5.70 -25.77 27.67
N ARG A 50 5.92 -26.79 26.83
CA ARG A 50 7.13 -27.62 26.84
C ARG A 50 8.16 -27.22 25.79
N SER A 51 7.81 -26.41 24.80
CA SER A 51 8.77 -25.87 23.85
C SER A 51 9.64 -24.82 24.56
N PRO A 52 10.96 -25.04 24.70
CA PRO A 52 11.85 -23.99 25.16
C PRO A 52 11.75 -22.83 24.16
N THR A 53 11.40 -21.64 24.64
CA THR A 53 11.49 -20.42 23.84
C THR A 53 12.95 -20.28 23.41
N SER A 54 13.25 -20.56 22.14
CA SER A 54 14.51 -20.15 21.55
C SER A 54 14.55 -18.63 21.68
N ARG A 55 15.52 -18.13 22.45
CA ARG A 55 15.82 -16.70 22.42
C ARG A 55 16.14 -16.38 20.96
N LEU A 56 15.42 -15.42 20.39
CA LEU A 56 15.85 -14.74 19.18
C LEU A 56 17.29 -14.29 19.43
N ARG A 57 18.23 -14.93 18.75
CA ARG A 57 19.59 -14.42 18.65
C ARG A 57 19.44 -13.09 17.92
N GLU A 58 19.63 -11.98 18.63
CA GLU A 58 19.87 -10.71 18.00
C GLU A 58 21.12 -10.88 17.14
N GLU A 59 20.94 -11.14 15.86
CA GLU A 59 22.01 -10.95 14.89
C GLU A 59 22.26 -9.46 14.83
N GLY A 60 23.35 -9.03 15.49
CA GLY A 60 23.93 -7.72 15.28
C GLY A 60 24.22 -7.49 13.78
N PRO A 61 24.42 -6.23 13.37
CA PRO A 61 24.45 -5.85 11.96
C PRO A 61 25.48 -6.69 11.19
N SER A 62 25.00 -7.39 10.17
CA SER A 62 25.81 -8.13 9.21
C SER A 62 26.73 -7.16 8.48
N VAL A 63 27.99 -7.12 8.91
CA VAL A 63 29.07 -6.50 8.12
C VAL A 63 29.22 -7.38 6.88
N PHE A 64 28.95 -6.81 5.71
CA PHE A 64 29.24 -7.42 4.42
C PHE A 64 30.72 -7.84 4.37
N VAL A 65 30.97 -9.14 4.46
CA VAL A 65 32.24 -9.75 4.06
C VAL A 65 32.06 -10.20 2.61
N THR A 66 32.65 -9.44 1.68
CA THR A 66 32.89 -9.92 0.32
C THR A 66 33.93 -11.04 0.38
N ALA A 67 33.47 -12.29 0.35
CA ALA A 67 34.34 -13.45 0.29
C ALA A 67 34.53 -13.90 -1.17
N SER A 68 35.62 -13.43 -1.77
CA SER A 68 36.33 -14.16 -2.82
C SER A 68 37.38 -15.06 -2.15
N GLY A 69 37.32 -16.37 -2.41
CA GLY A 69 38.50 -17.26 -2.40
C GLY A 69 39.03 -17.85 -1.08
N SER A 70 38.84 -19.17 -0.94
CA SER A 70 39.75 -20.20 -0.39
C SER A 70 40.45 -20.08 0.99
N THR A 71 40.12 -21.07 1.83
CA THR A 71 40.96 -21.94 2.69
C THR A 71 41.71 -21.39 3.92
N ALA A 72 41.55 -22.20 4.98
CA ALA A 72 42.45 -22.51 6.09
C ALA A 72 42.33 -21.69 7.40
N ALA A 73 42.19 -22.47 8.46
CA ALA A 73 42.15 -22.08 9.86
C ALA A 73 43.47 -21.45 10.32
N GLY A 74 43.37 -20.46 11.21
CA GLY A 74 44.52 -19.88 11.89
C GLY A 74 44.11 -18.68 12.73
N SER A 75 44.03 -18.88 14.04
CA SER A 75 43.84 -17.84 15.05
C SER A 75 44.87 -16.73 14.91
N ALA A 76 44.42 -15.49 14.74
CA ALA A 76 45.22 -14.30 14.96
C ALA A 76 44.31 -13.17 15.46
N GLU A 77 44.29 -12.95 16.78
CA GLU A 77 43.75 -11.73 17.39
C GLU A 77 44.51 -10.52 16.83
N HIS A 78 43.87 -9.78 15.92
CA HIS A 78 44.34 -8.45 15.54
C HIS A 78 43.84 -7.45 16.59
N ALA A 79 44.75 -6.99 17.44
CA ALA A 79 44.51 -5.90 18.39
C ALA A 79 44.05 -4.63 17.65
N VAL A 80 42.77 -4.29 17.80
CA VAL A 80 42.20 -3.04 17.30
C VAL A 80 42.78 -1.89 18.12
N LYS A 81 43.70 -1.11 17.54
CA LYS A 81 44.17 0.15 18.12
C LYS A 81 42.98 1.11 18.24
N ALA A 82 42.70 1.55 19.46
CA ALA A 82 41.68 2.55 19.75
C ALA A 82 41.97 3.84 18.96
N ARG A 83 40.96 4.35 18.24
CA ARG A 83 41.02 5.67 17.61
C ARG A 83 41.23 6.76 18.67
N PRO A 84 42.04 7.80 18.40
CA PRO A 84 42.23 8.90 19.34
C PRO A 84 40.89 9.62 19.59
N LYS A 85 40.58 9.86 20.86
CA LYS A 85 39.43 10.68 21.28
C LYS A 85 39.61 12.08 20.70
N ALA A 86 38.71 12.51 19.82
CA ALA A 86 38.62 13.89 19.42
C ALA A 86 38.22 14.74 20.64
N ASN A 87 39.07 15.70 21.02
CA ASN A 87 38.78 16.65 22.08
C ASN A 87 37.58 17.51 21.66
N PHE A 88 36.42 17.22 22.24
CA PHE A 88 35.20 18.01 22.07
C PHE A 88 35.35 19.29 22.90
N GLN A 89 35.69 20.40 22.24
CA GLN A 89 35.62 21.72 22.88
C GLN A 89 34.13 22.06 23.08
N PRO A 90 33.70 22.46 24.30
CA PRO A 90 32.33 22.86 24.53
C PRO A 90 32.01 24.10 23.70
N ARG A 91 30.95 24.04 22.88
CA ARG A 91 30.43 25.18 22.12
C ARG A 91 30.12 26.32 23.10
N GLN A 92 30.85 27.43 23.01
CA GLN A 92 30.45 28.67 23.65
C GLN A 92 29.06 29.06 23.12
N ARG A 93 28.09 29.16 24.02
CA ARG A 93 26.79 29.77 23.75
C ARG A 93 26.99 31.27 23.58
N LEU A 94 26.79 31.80 22.37
CA LEU A 94 26.62 33.22 22.15
C LEU A 94 25.19 33.60 22.55
N ALA A 95 25.02 34.26 23.69
CA ALA A 95 23.76 34.87 24.08
C ALA A 95 23.63 36.21 23.34
N VAL A 96 22.59 36.35 22.51
CA VAL A 96 22.30 37.60 21.78
C VAL A 96 21.01 38.19 22.37
N ASN A 97 21.14 39.33 23.05
CA ASN A 97 20.03 40.02 23.73
C ASN A 97 19.46 41.21 22.93
N ASN A 98 19.54 41.19 21.59
CA ASN A 98 18.94 42.25 20.77
C ASN A 98 18.41 41.71 19.43
N ALA A 99 17.21 42.15 19.05
CA ALA A 99 16.43 41.64 17.91
C ALA A 99 16.98 42.05 16.52
N ASN A 100 17.97 42.96 16.46
CA ASN A 100 18.55 43.46 15.21
C ASN A 100 20.03 43.06 14.98
N ALA A 101 20.55 42.05 15.69
CA ALA A 101 21.94 41.62 15.50
C ALA A 101 22.09 40.75 14.23
N SER A 102 22.80 41.26 13.22
CA SER A 102 23.24 40.46 12.06
C SER A 102 24.46 39.61 12.45
N ILE A 103 24.30 38.29 12.45
CA ILE A 103 25.38 37.32 12.70
C ILE A 103 26.11 37.06 11.38
N SER A 104 27.32 37.60 11.23
CA SER A 104 28.25 37.20 10.16
C SER A 104 28.95 35.90 10.56
N LEU A 105 28.94 34.93 9.64
CA LEU A 105 29.67 33.68 9.83
C LEU A 105 31.19 33.96 9.80
N PRO A 106 32.00 33.26 10.63
CA PRO A 106 33.44 33.34 10.51
C PRO A 106 33.87 32.79 9.15
N SER A 107 34.72 33.54 8.44
CA SER A 107 35.31 33.11 7.17
C SER A 107 36.14 31.85 7.38
N LEU A 108 35.81 30.78 6.66
CA LEU A 108 36.61 29.55 6.64
C LEU A 108 38.00 29.85 6.04
N PRO A 109 39.08 29.20 6.54
CA PRO A 109 40.39 29.32 5.92
C PRO A 109 40.35 28.76 4.49
N PRO A 110 41.09 29.37 3.54
CA PRO A 110 41.09 28.93 2.16
C PRO A 110 41.69 27.51 2.05
N VAL A 111 40.95 26.62 1.38
CA VAL A 111 41.47 25.33 0.92
C VAL A 111 42.41 25.58 -0.28
N SER A 112 43.70 25.74 0.01
CA SER A 112 44.76 25.68 -1.00
C SER A 112 45.03 24.22 -1.34
N GLY A 113 44.69 23.80 -2.55
CA GLY A 113 45.14 22.51 -3.08
C GLY A 113 44.30 21.94 -4.21
N ALA A 114 44.83 22.10 -5.44
CA ALA A 114 44.53 21.32 -6.65
C ALA A 114 43.17 21.53 -7.34
N LEU A 115 43.13 22.51 -8.24
CA LEU A 115 42.82 22.28 -9.67
C LEU A 115 43.02 23.60 -10.44
N ALA A 116 44.20 23.73 -11.03
CA ALA A 116 44.50 24.76 -12.02
C ALA A 116 43.89 24.35 -13.37
N GLY A 117 43.08 25.24 -13.96
CA GLY A 117 42.56 25.16 -15.32
C GLY A 117 41.67 26.38 -15.62
N PRO A 118 41.83 27.07 -16.76
CA PRO A 118 41.81 28.53 -16.77
C PRO A 118 40.43 29.18 -16.98
N ALA A 119 40.37 30.40 -16.42
CA ALA A 119 39.50 31.54 -16.66
C ALA A 119 38.57 31.52 -17.89
N GLY A 120 37.28 31.72 -17.63
CA GLY A 120 36.30 32.28 -18.56
C GLY A 120 35.19 32.97 -17.76
N GLY A 121 35.18 34.31 -17.75
CA GLY A 121 34.29 35.12 -16.93
C GLY A 121 32.84 35.22 -17.43
N ALA A 122 31.92 35.42 -16.49
CA ALA A 122 30.65 36.15 -16.64
C ALA A 122 30.13 36.47 -15.22
N LYS A 123 30.14 37.73 -14.76
CA LYS A 123 28.96 38.63 -14.76
C LYS A 123 27.66 37.82 -14.55
N GLY A 124 27.10 37.64 -13.36
CA GLY A 124 26.61 38.67 -12.45
C GLY A 124 25.26 39.21 -12.94
N LEU A 125 24.12 38.71 -12.45
CA LEU A 125 22.92 39.52 -12.12
C LEU A 125 21.79 38.71 -11.43
N ALA A 126 21.35 39.25 -10.31
CA ALA A 126 20.02 39.26 -9.69
C ALA A 126 19.12 38.00 -9.69
N SER A 127 19.02 37.45 -8.48
CA SER A 127 17.82 36.86 -7.91
C SER A 127 16.64 37.85 -7.89
N ALA A 128 15.50 37.42 -8.42
CA ALA A 128 14.18 37.97 -8.09
C ALA A 128 13.10 36.90 -8.36
N SER A 129 12.87 36.01 -7.40
CA SER A 129 11.66 35.19 -7.33
C SER A 129 10.93 35.48 -6.02
N ASN A 130 9.93 36.36 -6.11
CA ASN A 130 8.91 36.56 -5.07
C ASN A 130 7.85 35.47 -5.17
N GLY A 131 7.62 34.75 -4.06
CA GLY A 131 6.32 34.25 -3.55
C GLY A 131 5.50 33.30 -4.43
N ALA A 132 4.86 32.23 -3.95
CA ALA A 132 4.61 31.75 -2.61
C ALA A 132 4.21 30.26 -2.73
N GLY A 133 4.94 29.38 -2.05
CA GLY A 133 4.59 27.98 -1.90
C GLY A 133 5.03 27.54 -0.51
N LYS A 134 4.06 27.34 0.39
CA LYS A 134 4.25 26.83 1.75
C LYS A 134 4.82 25.40 1.69
N GLY A 135 6.14 25.28 1.60
CA GLY A 135 6.85 24.05 1.94
C GLY A 135 7.05 24.00 3.45
N MET A 136 6.20 23.25 4.16
CA MET A 136 6.41 22.99 5.59
C MET A 136 7.46 21.89 5.74
N GLY A 137 8.72 22.30 5.90
CA GLY A 137 9.86 21.41 6.17
C GLY A 137 10.10 21.22 7.67
N PHE A 138 10.11 19.96 8.08
CA PHE A 138 10.95 19.33 9.11
C PHE A 138 11.03 19.94 10.52
N GLY A 139 10.23 19.36 11.43
CA GLY A 139 10.48 19.33 12.88
C GLY A 139 10.19 17.92 13.42
N GLY A 140 11.08 16.97 13.15
CA GLY A 140 10.89 15.56 13.52
C GLY A 140 11.31 15.27 14.96
N THR A 141 10.34 14.92 15.82
CA THR A 141 10.57 14.32 17.12
C THR A 141 10.35 12.80 17.08
N ASN A 142 11.40 12.08 17.49
CA ASN A 142 11.47 10.72 18.05
C ASN A 142 10.80 9.52 17.34
N GLY A 143 11.66 8.63 16.83
CA GLY A 143 11.37 7.20 16.67
C GLY A 143 11.65 6.63 15.28
N MET A 144 12.75 5.87 15.15
CA MET A 144 13.07 4.93 14.05
C MET A 144 13.32 5.40 12.60
N ALA A 145 13.01 6.62 12.17
CA ALA A 145 13.17 7.03 10.75
C ALA A 145 14.38 7.94 10.44
N LYS A 146 15.46 7.91 11.24
CA LYS A 146 16.54 8.91 11.13
C LYS A 146 17.49 8.76 9.91
N HIS A 147 17.43 7.68 9.14
CA HIS A 147 18.35 7.48 8.00
C HIS A 147 17.71 6.93 6.71
N PHE A 148 16.37 6.84 6.62
CA PHE A 148 15.74 6.42 5.37
C PHE A 148 15.60 7.61 4.41
N VAL A 149 16.58 7.75 3.52
CA VAL A 149 16.49 8.67 2.37
C VAL A 149 15.48 8.05 1.40
N GLY A 150 14.30 8.66 1.28
CA GLY A 150 13.28 8.19 0.35
C GLY A 150 13.78 8.17 -1.09
N LYS A 151 13.22 7.29 -1.93
CA LYS A 151 13.60 7.16 -3.33
C LYS A 151 12.70 8.03 -4.20
N SER A 152 13.28 8.72 -5.18
CA SER A 152 12.51 9.56 -6.10
C SER A 152 11.88 8.73 -7.20
N VAL A 153 10.55 8.77 -7.30
CA VAL A 153 9.75 8.11 -8.35
C VAL A 153 8.86 9.16 -8.98
N MET A 154 9.10 9.46 -10.26
CA MET A 154 8.24 10.35 -11.07
C MET A 154 7.94 11.72 -10.42
N GLY A 155 8.91 12.29 -9.70
CA GLY A 155 8.78 13.59 -9.02
C GLY A 155 8.29 13.52 -7.57
N ALA A 156 7.96 12.33 -7.03
CA ALA A 156 7.66 12.12 -5.62
C ALA A 156 8.81 11.44 -4.89
N THR A 157 9.12 11.85 -3.67
CA THR A 157 10.01 11.10 -2.78
C THR A 157 9.21 10.06 -2.00
N ILE A 158 9.33 8.80 -2.36
CA ILE A 158 8.68 7.68 -1.67
C ILE A 158 9.56 7.23 -0.49
N ARG A 159 9.01 7.31 0.72
CA ARG A 159 9.67 6.90 1.97
C ARG A 159 9.18 5.53 2.43
N ALA A 160 9.67 4.46 1.79
CA ALA A 160 9.29 3.08 2.09
C ALA A 160 10.38 2.10 1.67
N GLN A 161 10.47 0.94 2.34
CA GLN A 161 11.29 -0.19 1.88
C GLN A 161 10.45 -1.16 1.04
N HIS A 162 9.28 -1.55 1.56
CA HIS A 162 8.33 -2.44 0.91
C HIS A 162 7.17 -1.64 0.32
N VAL A 163 7.00 -1.74 -1.00
CA VAL A 163 6.03 -0.95 -1.76
C VAL A 163 5.06 -1.88 -2.48
N ALA A 164 3.76 -1.67 -2.26
CA ALA A 164 2.70 -2.23 -3.08
C ALA A 164 2.19 -1.14 -4.05
N VAL A 165 2.08 -1.51 -5.31
CA VAL A 165 1.66 -0.59 -6.38
C VAL A 165 0.37 -1.07 -6.99
N TYR A 166 -0.63 -0.20 -7.04
CA TYR A 166 -1.84 -0.37 -7.80
C TYR A 166 -1.70 0.38 -9.13
N LEU A 167 -1.73 -0.34 -10.23
CA LEU A 167 -1.85 0.22 -11.57
C LEU A 167 -3.25 -0.04 -12.09
N ASP A 168 -3.99 1.04 -12.29
CA ASP A 168 -5.24 1.01 -13.03
C ASP A 168 -4.95 0.58 -14.48
N CYS A 169 -5.48 -0.56 -14.91
CA CYS A 169 -5.27 -1.10 -16.26
C CYS A 169 -6.47 -0.90 -17.20
N SER A 170 -7.32 0.08 -16.88
CA SER A 170 -8.40 0.55 -17.75
C SER A 170 -7.88 1.07 -19.09
N GLY A 171 -8.77 1.20 -20.08
CA GLY A 171 -8.40 1.53 -21.46
C GLY A 171 -7.58 2.82 -21.61
N SER A 172 -7.89 3.85 -20.81
CA SER A 172 -7.16 5.14 -20.79
C SER A 172 -5.74 5.00 -20.24
N MET A 173 -5.49 3.99 -19.41
CA MET A 173 -4.23 3.82 -18.69
C MET A 173 -3.23 2.90 -19.40
N LYS A 174 -3.70 1.99 -20.26
CA LYS A 174 -2.89 1.01 -21.00
C LYS A 174 -1.61 1.59 -21.64
N PRO A 175 -1.63 2.76 -22.32
CA PRO A 175 -0.42 3.29 -22.97
C PRO A 175 0.73 3.64 -22.01
N TYR A 176 0.47 3.73 -20.69
CA TYR A 176 1.44 4.20 -19.70
C TYR A 176 1.98 3.09 -18.79
N LEU A 177 1.31 1.93 -18.75
CA LEU A 177 1.57 0.87 -17.76
C LEU A 177 3.01 0.36 -17.78
N GLU A 178 3.55 0.08 -18.97
CA GLU A 178 4.91 -0.42 -19.12
C GLU A 178 5.93 0.60 -18.60
N ARG A 179 5.81 1.84 -19.04
CA ARG A 179 6.71 2.93 -18.66
C ARG A 179 6.69 3.18 -17.15
N VAL A 180 5.49 3.20 -16.54
CA VAL A 180 5.32 3.39 -15.10
C VAL A 180 5.93 2.23 -14.32
N THR A 181 5.71 1.00 -14.78
CA THR A 181 6.27 -0.20 -14.16
C THR A 181 7.80 -0.16 -14.18
N VAL A 182 8.41 0.25 -15.29
CA VAL A 182 9.87 0.39 -15.43
C VAL A 182 10.42 1.45 -14.47
N GLU A 183 9.81 2.64 -14.41
CA GLU A 183 10.27 3.72 -13.51
C GLU A 183 10.17 3.35 -12.03
N ILE A 184 9.10 2.65 -11.64
CA ILE A 184 8.93 2.15 -10.27
C ILE A 184 10.01 1.11 -9.98
N ARG A 185 10.18 0.11 -10.85
CA ARG A 185 11.13 -0.99 -10.62
C ARG A 185 12.58 -0.56 -10.62
N LYS A 186 12.91 0.54 -11.30
CA LYS A 186 14.24 1.15 -11.24
C LYS A 186 14.62 1.55 -9.81
N GLN A 187 13.65 2.03 -9.04
CA GLN A 187 13.86 2.45 -7.65
C GLN A 187 13.51 1.34 -6.65
N TYR A 188 12.51 0.52 -6.98
CA TYR A 188 11.97 -0.56 -6.17
C TYR A 188 11.89 -1.85 -6.98
N PRO A 189 13.03 -2.56 -7.17
CA PRO A 189 13.07 -3.80 -7.95
C PRO A 189 12.09 -4.86 -7.41
N ASP A 190 11.91 -4.89 -6.09
CA ASP A 190 11.05 -5.84 -5.37
C ASP A 190 9.63 -5.30 -5.13
N ALA A 191 9.21 -4.24 -5.84
CA ALA A 191 7.84 -3.73 -5.71
C ALA A 191 6.81 -4.75 -6.23
N ASP A 192 5.78 -5.00 -5.42
CA ASP A 192 4.64 -5.80 -5.83
C ASP A 192 3.66 -4.94 -6.63
N VAL A 193 3.66 -5.13 -7.95
CA VAL A 193 2.85 -4.34 -8.89
C VAL A 193 1.60 -5.12 -9.28
N PHE A 194 0.45 -4.63 -8.81
CA PHE A 194 -0.87 -5.18 -9.07
C PHE A 194 -1.57 -4.39 -10.17
N LEU A 195 -2.09 -5.10 -11.17
CA LEU A 195 -2.85 -4.55 -12.29
C LEU A 195 -4.32 -5.00 -12.17
N PHE A 196 -5.20 -4.05 -11.94
CA PHE A 196 -6.65 -4.25 -11.83
C PHE A 196 -7.38 -3.17 -12.63
N ASP A 197 -8.58 -3.51 -13.07
CA ASP A 197 -9.38 -2.63 -13.93
C ASP A 197 -10.09 -1.53 -13.13
N GLY A 198 -9.89 -0.29 -13.60
CA GLY A 198 -10.42 0.93 -13.00
C GLY A 198 -9.79 1.26 -11.65
N ALA A 199 -10.01 2.48 -11.17
CA ALA A 199 -9.58 2.94 -9.86
C ALA A 199 -10.77 3.41 -9.01
N ARG A 200 -11.88 2.67 -9.08
CA ARG A 200 -13.12 3.00 -8.36
C ARG A 200 -13.03 2.63 -6.88
N ILE A 201 -13.60 3.48 -6.04
CA ILE A 201 -13.92 3.15 -4.65
C ILE A 201 -15.42 3.00 -4.56
N VAL A 202 -15.90 1.83 -4.17
CA VAL A 202 -17.33 1.56 -4.03
C VAL A 202 -17.64 1.19 -2.59
N ALA A 203 -18.60 1.89 -2.00
CA ALA A 203 -19.10 1.61 -0.67
C ALA A 203 -20.60 1.33 -0.72
N VAL A 204 -21.04 0.38 0.10
CA VAL A 204 -22.45 0.18 0.46
C VAL A 204 -22.55 0.51 1.93
N GLU A 205 -23.29 1.56 2.25
CA GLU A 205 -23.37 2.13 3.59
C GLU A 205 -21.96 2.37 4.20
N ASP A 206 -21.67 1.68 5.31
CA ASP A 206 -20.43 1.78 6.08
C ASP A 206 -19.30 0.87 5.61
N HIS A 207 -19.48 0.14 4.50
CA HIS A 207 -18.56 -0.92 4.09
C HIS A 207 -18.04 -0.70 2.68
N ILE A 208 -16.72 -0.83 2.50
CA ILE A 208 -16.11 -0.92 1.17
C ILE A 208 -16.52 -2.24 0.52
N VAL A 209 -17.09 -2.18 -0.68
CA VAL A 209 -17.51 -3.37 -1.44
C VAL A 209 -16.30 -4.27 -1.72
N TYR A 210 -16.43 -5.56 -1.38
CA TYR A 210 -15.34 -6.55 -1.37
C TYR A 210 -14.11 -6.24 -0.47
N GLY A 211 -14.21 -5.23 0.39
CA GLY A 211 -13.28 -4.99 1.48
C GLY A 211 -13.24 -6.13 2.51
N ARG A 212 -12.45 -5.97 3.56
CA ARG A 212 -12.25 -6.99 4.60
C ARG A 212 -13.52 -7.30 5.37
N THR A 213 -14.30 -6.27 5.67
CA THR A 213 -15.50 -6.34 6.51
C THR A 213 -16.79 -6.45 5.70
N PHE A 214 -16.72 -6.39 4.37
CA PHE A 214 -17.91 -6.42 3.53
C PHE A 214 -18.67 -7.74 3.64
N ARG A 215 -19.98 -7.61 3.87
CA ARG A 215 -20.96 -8.68 3.89
C ARG A 215 -22.21 -8.10 3.24
N GLY A 216 -22.75 -8.76 2.22
CA GLY A 216 -23.95 -8.30 1.54
C GLY A 216 -23.90 -8.46 0.03
N GLU A 217 -24.93 -7.94 -0.62
CA GLU A 217 -25.04 -7.90 -2.07
C GLU A 217 -24.28 -6.69 -2.62
N ALA A 218 -23.33 -6.94 -3.53
CA ALA A 218 -22.59 -5.88 -4.18
C ALA A 218 -23.44 -5.24 -5.30
N PRO A 219 -23.32 -3.92 -5.52
CA PRO A 219 -23.89 -3.30 -6.72
C PRO A 219 -23.28 -3.93 -7.98
N ARG A 220 -24.03 -3.93 -9.09
CA ARG A 220 -23.49 -4.35 -10.38
C ARG A 220 -22.49 -3.32 -10.87
N LEU A 221 -21.24 -3.74 -11.04
CA LEU A 221 -20.13 -2.92 -11.50
C LEU A 221 -19.54 -3.55 -12.77
N THR A 222 -18.84 -2.77 -13.57
CA THR A 222 -18.05 -3.29 -14.68
C THR A 222 -16.90 -4.10 -14.11
N GLU A 223 -16.80 -5.37 -14.45
CA GLU A 223 -15.72 -6.25 -13.99
C GLU A 223 -14.81 -6.60 -15.17
N ALA A 224 -13.52 -6.69 -14.92
CA ALA A 224 -12.56 -7.23 -15.88
C ALA A 224 -11.52 -8.08 -15.16
N PRO A 225 -11.01 -9.13 -15.82
CA PRO A 225 -10.02 -10.00 -15.21
C PRO A 225 -8.73 -9.25 -14.89
N SER A 226 -8.08 -9.65 -13.81
CA SER A 226 -6.80 -9.08 -13.42
C SER A 226 -5.74 -9.31 -14.48
N GLN A 227 -5.00 -8.26 -14.81
CA GLN A 227 -3.84 -8.30 -15.71
C GLN A 227 -2.53 -8.41 -14.92
N THR A 228 -2.59 -8.73 -13.62
CA THR A 228 -1.40 -8.85 -12.76
C THR A 228 -0.57 -10.05 -13.19
N MET A 229 0.72 -9.79 -13.46
CA MET A 229 1.70 -10.83 -13.82
C MET A 229 2.27 -11.47 -12.57
N GLU A 230 1.84 -12.70 -12.24
CA GLU A 230 2.25 -13.37 -11.00
C GLU A 230 3.75 -13.63 -10.91
N SER A 231 4.37 -13.99 -12.03
CA SER A 231 5.82 -14.21 -12.14
C SER A 231 6.63 -12.94 -11.85
N ALA A 232 6.01 -11.77 -11.96
CA ALA A 232 6.64 -10.48 -11.73
C ALA A 232 6.48 -9.99 -10.28
N LEU A 233 5.75 -10.72 -9.41
CA LEU A 233 5.58 -10.40 -7.99
C LEU A 233 6.62 -11.11 -7.13
N THR A 234 6.85 -10.57 -5.93
CA THR A 234 7.61 -11.28 -4.89
C THR A 234 6.86 -12.54 -4.43
N PRO A 235 7.51 -13.50 -3.74
CA PRO A 235 6.81 -14.65 -3.16
C PRO A 235 5.65 -14.25 -2.24
N ALA A 236 5.83 -13.20 -1.43
CA ALA A 236 4.78 -12.64 -0.58
C ALA A 236 3.66 -12.00 -1.42
N GLY A 237 4.02 -11.22 -2.44
CA GLY A 237 3.09 -10.62 -3.38
C GLY A 237 2.22 -11.65 -4.10
N ARG A 238 2.78 -12.80 -4.51
CA ARG A 238 2.00 -13.91 -5.11
C ARG A 238 0.97 -14.50 -4.14
N GLN A 239 1.37 -14.75 -2.90
CA GLN A 239 0.45 -15.24 -1.86
C GLN A 239 -0.66 -14.21 -1.56
N LEU A 240 -0.33 -12.93 -1.61
CA LEU A 240 -1.29 -11.86 -1.44
C LEU A 240 -2.24 -11.75 -2.64
N LEU A 241 -1.73 -11.82 -3.88
CA LEU A 241 -2.54 -11.78 -5.10
C LEU A 241 -3.63 -12.86 -5.09
N ALA A 242 -3.32 -14.08 -4.64
CA ALA A 242 -4.30 -15.16 -4.53
C ALA A 242 -5.51 -14.78 -3.65
N ARG A 243 -5.29 -13.95 -2.61
CA ARG A 243 -6.34 -13.43 -1.70
C ARG A 243 -7.02 -12.16 -2.23
N LEU A 244 -6.35 -11.42 -3.12
CA LEU A 244 -6.80 -10.13 -3.63
C LEU A 244 -7.50 -10.20 -4.98
N ARG A 245 -7.16 -11.17 -5.84
CA ARG A 245 -7.58 -11.18 -7.25
C ARG A 245 -9.10 -10.98 -7.39
N LEU A 246 -9.88 -11.90 -6.86
CA LEU A 246 -11.34 -11.83 -6.97
C LEU A 246 -11.93 -10.58 -6.27
N PRO A 247 -11.55 -10.24 -5.02
CA PRO A 247 -12.00 -8.99 -4.41
C PRO A 247 -11.69 -7.73 -5.22
N CYS A 248 -10.52 -7.64 -5.85
CA CYS A 248 -10.08 -6.44 -6.57
C CYS A 248 -10.62 -6.40 -8.02
N GLU A 249 -10.85 -7.53 -8.68
CA GLU A 249 -11.57 -7.58 -9.97
C GLU A 249 -12.99 -7.02 -9.83
N LYS A 250 -13.62 -7.23 -8.67
CA LYS A 250 -14.99 -6.79 -8.39
C LYS A 250 -15.06 -5.43 -7.70
N GLY A 251 -14.30 -5.25 -6.64
CA GLY A 251 -14.29 -4.05 -5.79
C GLY A 251 -13.22 -3.02 -6.13
N SER A 252 -12.35 -3.30 -7.12
CA SER A 252 -11.33 -2.39 -7.66
C SER A 252 -10.43 -1.78 -6.56
N LEU A 253 -10.02 -0.53 -6.71
CA LEU A 253 -9.10 0.18 -5.82
C LEU A 253 -9.60 0.19 -4.37
N GLY A 254 -10.91 0.37 -4.16
CA GLY A 254 -11.51 0.33 -2.83
C GLY A 254 -11.16 -0.95 -2.08
N ALA A 255 -11.45 -2.11 -2.68
CA ALA A 255 -11.17 -3.41 -2.08
C ALA A 255 -9.67 -3.65 -1.87
N TRP A 256 -8.84 -3.17 -2.81
CA TRP A 256 -7.39 -3.29 -2.70
C TRP A 256 -6.86 -2.51 -1.49
N ILE A 257 -7.14 -1.20 -1.40
CA ILE A 257 -6.68 -0.38 -0.27
C ILE A 257 -7.18 -0.99 1.04
N ASP A 258 -8.48 -1.27 1.14
CA ASP A 258 -9.08 -1.74 2.39
C ASP A 258 -8.39 -3.02 2.90
N ARG A 259 -8.02 -3.93 2.00
CA ARG A 259 -7.32 -5.18 2.35
C ARG A 259 -5.85 -4.98 2.65
N LEU A 260 -5.16 -4.08 1.95
CA LEU A 260 -3.74 -3.84 2.18
C LEU A 260 -3.43 -3.01 3.42
N LEU A 261 -4.41 -2.31 4.01
CA LEU A 261 -4.21 -1.54 5.25
C LEU A 261 -3.73 -2.37 6.45
N VAL A 262 -3.84 -3.71 6.40
CA VAL A 262 -3.32 -4.62 7.44
C VAL A 262 -2.13 -5.46 6.98
N GLU A 263 -1.74 -5.35 5.72
CA GLU A 263 -0.58 -6.04 5.18
C GLU A 263 0.69 -5.24 5.51
N LYS A 264 1.84 -5.90 5.55
CA LYS A 264 3.12 -5.30 5.96
C LYS A 264 3.80 -4.53 4.83
N TYR A 265 3.12 -3.52 4.30
CA TYR A 265 3.70 -2.57 3.34
C TYR A 265 3.97 -1.23 4.01
N ASP A 266 5.12 -0.64 3.69
CA ASP A 266 5.50 0.70 4.16
C ASP A 266 4.86 1.79 3.29
N ALA A 267 4.53 1.48 2.04
CA ALA A 267 3.83 2.37 1.13
C ALA A 267 2.82 1.65 0.23
N LEU A 268 1.69 2.32 0.04
CA LEU A 268 0.72 2.03 -1.01
C LEU A 268 0.82 3.13 -2.06
N VAL A 269 1.06 2.74 -3.31
CA VAL A 269 1.19 3.66 -4.44
C VAL A 269 0.09 3.37 -5.44
N VAL A 270 -0.66 4.39 -5.86
CA VAL A 270 -1.74 4.24 -6.84
C VAL A 270 -1.44 5.10 -8.06
N PHE A 271 -1.52 4.49 -9.24
CA PHE A 271 -1.39 5.15 -10.53
C PHE A 271 -2.69 5.01 -11.31
N SER A 272 -3.35 6.12 -11.61
CA SER A 272 -4.64 6.16 -12.32
C SER A 272 -4.90 7.53 -12.97
N ASP A 273 -5.92 7.61 -13.79
CA ASP A 273 -6.51 8.87 -14.25
C ASP A 273 -7.55 9.45 -13.27
N PHE A 274 -7.94 8.69 -12.23
CA PHE A 274 -8.91 9.02 -11.18
C PHE A 274 -10.30 9.44 -11.68
N GLN A 275 -10.69 9.05 -12.91
CA GLN A 275 -12.00 9.40 -13.45
C GLN A 275 -13.16 8.59 -12.85
N ASP A 276 -12.86 7.41 -12.30
CA ASP A 276 -13.84 6.48 -11.76
C ASP A 276 -14.55 6.96 -10.50
N GLY A 277 -13.83 7.67 -9.63
CA GLY A 277 -14.37 8.28 -8.41
C GLY A 277 -14.74 7.30 -7.29
N ILE A 278 -15.33 7.89 -6.26
CA ILE A 278 -15.98 7.25 -5.12
C ILE A 278 -17.47 7.16 -5.42
N ARG A 279 -18.04 5.97 -5.25
CA ARG A 279 -19.47 5.68 -5.38
C ARG A 279 -19.99 5.12 -4.07
N VAL A 280 -21.06 5.72 -3.55
CA VAL A 280 -21.71 5.28 -2.32
C VAL A 280 -23.13 4.85 -2.65
N TYR A 281 -23.47 3.65 -2.23
CA TYR A 281 -24.78 3.04 -2.37
C TYR A 281 -25.45 2.90 -1.00
N ASP A 282 -26.77 3.00 -0.98
CA ASP A 282 -27.63 2.74 0.18
C ASP A 282 -28.41 1.43 -0.07
N GLU A 283 -28.54 0.57 0.96
CA GLU A 283 -29.28 -0.70 0.87
C GLU A 283 -30.81 -0.52 0.85
N LYS A 284 -31.31 0.69 1.16
CA LYS A 284 -32.72 0.94 1.53
C LYS A 284 -33.81 0.75 0.46
N ARG A 285 -33.55 0.14 -0.69
CA ARG A 285 -34.63 -0.17 -1.66
C ARG A 285 -34.57 -1.60 -2.17
N LYS A 286 -35.45 -2.43 -1.61
CA LYS A 286 -35.94 -3.70 -2.21
C LYS A 286 -34.82 -4.70 -2.55
N GLY A 287 -33.77 -4.78 -1.73
CA GLY A 287 -32.72 -5.79 -1.88
C GLY A 287 -31.64 -5.45 -2.91
N HIS A 288 -31.69 -4.29 -3.58
CA HIS A 288 -30.62 -3.87 -4.49
C HIS A 288 -30.01 -2.54 -4.03
N PRO A 289 -28.67 -2.44 -3.92
CA PRO A 289 -28.00 -1.21 -3.56
C PRO A 289 -28.34 -0.08 -4.55
N SER A 290 -28.74 1.08 -4.03
CA SER A 290 -29.10 2.26 -4.83
C SER A 290 -28.05 3.36 -4.72
N LEU A 291 -27.61 3.92 -5.85
CA LEU A 291 -26.55 4.93 -5.88
C LEU A 291 -27.04 6.25 -5.29
N VAL A 292 -26.39 6.73 -4.22
CA VAL A 292 -26.73 7.99 -3.55
C VAL A 292 -25.67 9.08 -3.72
N TYR A 293 -24.42 8.67 -4.01
CA TYR A 293 -23.33 9.59 -4.30
C TYR A 293 -22.36 8.99 -5.30
N SER A 294 -21.84 9.82 -6.20
CA SER A 294 -20.76 9.51 -7.13
C SER A 294 -20.02 10.79 -7.48
N ASP A 295 -18.70 10.85 -7.27
CA ASP A 295 -17.84 11.91 -7.83
C ASP A 295 -17.04 11.45 -9.06
N SER A 296 -17.53 10.40 -9.72
CA SER A 296 -17.02 9.97 -11.02
C SER A 296 -17.17 11.08 -12.06
N SER A 297 -16.17 11.23 -12.92
CA SER A 297 -16.23 12.12 -14.08
C SER A 297 -17.25 11.67 -15.13
N TYR A 298 -17.61 10.37 -15.14
CA TYR A 298 -18.56 9.81 -16.10
C TYR A 298 -20.02 9.98 -15.66
N HIS A 299 -20.29 9.80 -14.37
CA HIS A 299 -21.65 9.83 -13.81
C HIS A 299 -21.64 10.44 -12.40
N PRO A 300 -21.61 11.78 -12.27
CA PRO A 300 -21.67 12.45 -10.99
C PRO A 300 -23.08 12.39 -10.38
N VAL A 301 -23.19 12.09 -9.09
CA VAL A 301 -24.43 11.99 -8.32
C VAL A 301 -24.22 12.57 -6.93
N GLY A 302 -25.15 13.40 -6.46
CA GLY A 302 -25.03 14.07 -5.17
C GLY A 302 -23.94 15.15 -5.17
N ARG A 303 -23.96 16.01 -4.14
CA ARG A 303 -22.98 17.11 -4.00
C ARG A 303 -21.94 16.85 -2.91
N THR A 304 -22.28 16.02 -1.94
CA THR A 304 -21.47 15.82 -0.73
C THR A 304 -21.34 14.33 -0.47
N LEU A 305 -20.10 13.88 -0.30
CA LEU A 305 -19.78 12.51 0.04
C LEU A 305 -20.40 12.18 1.42
N PRO A 306 -21.30 11.19 1.51
CA PRO A 306 -21.83 10.75 2.78
C PRO A 306 -20.71 10.29 3.72
N ALA A 307 -20.84 10.63 5.00
CA ALA A 307 -19.96 10.11 6.02
C ALA A 307 -20.21 8.60 6.16
N GLY A 308 -19.12 7.83 6.26
CA GLY A 308 -19.20 6.38 6.46
C GLY A 308 -18.05 5.90 7.33
N ARG A 309 -18.31 4.86 8.14
CA ARG A 309 -17.35 4.31 9.09
C ARG A 309 -16.03 3.88 8.43
N TRP A 310 -16.09 3.38 7.20
CA TRP A 310 -14.90 3.00 6.43
C TRP A 310 -13.94 4.19 6.21
N GLN A 311 -14.45 5.41 6.08
CA GLN A 311 -13.62 6.62 5.87
C GLN A 311 -12.77 6.90 7.10
N GLU A 312 -13.37 6.81 8.29
CA GLU A 312 -12.68 7.00 9.56
C GLU A 312 -11.64 5.92 9.78
N GLN A 313 -11.97 4.66 9.49
CA GLN A 313 -11.06 3.52 9.61
C GLN A 313 -9.83 3.68 8.71
N TRP A 314 -10.02 4.10 7.45
CA TRP A 314 -8.92 4.36 6.53
C TRP A 314 -8.05 5.51 7.02
N LEU A 315 -8.64 6.64 7.40
CA LEU A 315 -7.89 7.78 7.92
C LEU A 315 -7.10 7.39 9.18
N GLN A 316 -7.70 6.62 10.09
CA GLN A 316 -7.02 6.13 11.28
C GLN A 316 -5.85 5.19 10.93
N ALA A 317 -6.02 4.29 9.96
CA ALA A 317 -4.96 3.40 9.53
C ALA A 317 -3.79 4.17 8.88
N PHE A 318 -4.09 5.15 8.03
CA PHE A 318 -3.06 5.97 7.39
C PHE A 318 -2.29 6.85 8.37
N ARG A 319 -2.94 7.41 9.41
CA ARG A 319 -2.25 8.16 10.48
C ARG A 319 -1.18 7.36 11.21
N GLN A 320 -1.29 6.03 11.22
CA GLN A 320 -0.30 5.16 11.87
C GLN A 320 1.05 5.12 11.14
N ALA A 321 1.13 5.66 9.92
CA ALA A 321 2.37 5.72 9.14
C ALA A 321 3.49 6.54 9.80
N GLU A 322 3.14 7.59 10.56
CA GLU A 322 4.13 8.36 11.31
C GLU A 322 4.85 7.52 12.37
N GLN A 323 4.16 6.53 12.92
CA GLN A 323 4.67 5.59 13.92
C GLN A 323 5.26 4.32 13.30
N GLY A 324 5.33 4.23 11.96
CA GLY A 324 5.75 3.01 11.25
C GLY A 324 4.80 1.83 11.41
N LYS A 325 3.53 2.07 11.77
CA LYS A 325 2.50 1.05 12.03
C LYS A 325 1.43 0.99 10.93
N GLY A 326 1.55 1.83 9.91
CA GLY A 326 0.66 1.85 8.74
C GLY A 326 1.42 2.32 7.50
N PRO A 327 0.85 2.14 6.30
CA PRO A 327 1.50 2.52 5.07
C PRO A 327 1.42 4.03 4.82
N ARG A 328 2.44 4.58 4.17
CA ARG A 328 2.37 5.89 3.51
C ARG A 328 1.59 5.76 2.20
N PHE A 329 0.79 6.75 1.85
CA PHE A 329 -0.09 6.70 0.69
C PHE A 329 0.35 7.69 -0.39
N TYR A 330 0.57 7.18 -1.61
CA TYR A 330 1.02 7.99 -2.73
C TYR A 330 0.07 7.85 -3.91
N LEU A 331 -0.28 8.98 -4.52
CA LEU A 331 -1.18 9.04 -5.66
C LEU A 331 -0.46 9.67 -6.84
N PHE A 332 -0.48 9.02 -7.99
CA PHE A 332 0.06 9.52 -9.25
C PHE A 332 -1.07 9.66 -10.26
N SER A 333 -1.46 10.89 -10.53
CA SER A 333 -2.57 11.21 -11.44
C SER A 333 -2.06 11.59 -12.82
N ILE A 334 -2.60 10.97 -13.86
CA ILE A 334 -2.30 11.35 -15.24
C ILE A 334 -3.31 12.33 -15.87
N GLN A 335 -4.51 12.46 -15.30
CA GLN A 335 -5.57 13.30 -15.87
C GLN A 335 -6.42 13.99 -14.80
N GLY A 336 -7.29 13.25 -14.11
CA GLY A 336 -8.21 13.79 -13.11
C GLY A 336 -7.53 13.98 -11.75
N GLU A 337 -7.90 15.01 -11.00
CA GLU A 337 -7.42 15.13 -9.63
C GLU A 337 -7.95 13.97 -8.78
N PRO A 338 -7.14 13.36 -7.91
CA PRO A 338 -7.64 12.34 -7.00
C PRO A 338 -8.75 12.90 -6.11
N GLN A 339 -9.73 12.06 -5.76
CA GLN A 339 -10.88 12.47 -4.97
C GLN A 339 -10.45 13.10 -3.64
N GLY A 340 -11.18 14.11 -3.16
CA GLY A 340 -10.81 14.86 -1.95
C GLY A 340 -10.62 13.97 -0.70
N PHE A 341 -11.35 12.86 -0.59
CA PHE A 341 -11.13 11.88 0.48
C PHE A 341 -9.78 11.14 0.36
N LEU A 342 -9.36 10.77 -0.85
CA LEU A 342 -8.05 10.17 -1.09
C LEU A 342 -6.92 11.15 -0.75
N GLN A 343 -7.09 12.44 -1.07
CA GLN A 343 -6.12 13.48 -0.70
C GLN A 343 -5.97 13.59 0.82
N ARG A 344 -7.07 13.55 1.59
CA ARG A 344 -7.02 13.49 3.06
C ARG A 344 -6.28 12.26 3.57
N CYS A 345 -6.40 11.11 2.90
CA CYS A 345 -5.64 9.91 3.25
C CYS A 345 -4.13 10.08 2.98
N VAL A 346 -3.77 10.73 1.87
CA VAL A 346 -2.37 11.08 1.55
C VAL A 346 -1.79 11.96 2.64
N GLU A 347 -2.48 13.04 2.99
CA GLU A 347 -2.09 13.97 4.06
C GLU A 347 -1.92 13.24 5.40
N ALA A 348 -2.92 12.45 5.79
CA ALA A 348 -2.91 11.68 7.04
C ALA A 348 -1.73 10.70 7.12
N SER A 349 -1.29 10.16 5.98
CA SER A 349 -0.17 9.22 5.91
C SER A 349 1.21 9.89 5.82
N GLY A 350 1.25 11.22 5.58
CA GLY A 350 2.47 11.94 5.23
C GLY A 350 3.10 11.45 3.92
N GLY A 351 2.27 11.04 2.95
CA GLY A 351 2.67 10.65 1.60
C GLY A 351 2.65 11.84 0.63
N ALA A 352 2.43 11.58 -0.66
CA ALA A 352 2.36 12.64 -1.68
C ALA A 352 1.36 12.32 -2.80
N SER A 353 0.73 13.36 -3.34
CA SER A 353 -0.12 13.31 -4.53
C SER A 353 0.55 14.11 -5.64
N ILE A 354 0.90 13.46 -6.75
CA ILE A 354 1.66 14.05 -7.85
C ILE A 354 0.86 13.95 -9.15
N ASN A 355 0.82 15.05 -9.89
CA ASN A 355 0.31 15.05 -11.25
C ASN A 355 1.44 14.71 -12.24
N VAL A 356 1.27 13.63 -12.99
CA VAL A 356 2.21 13.12 -13.99
C VAL A 356 1.68 13.27 -15.42
N ARG A 357 0.88 14.31 -15.69
CA ARG A 357 0.37 14.65 -17.03
C ARG A 357 1.47 14.73 -18.10
N TRP A 358 2.71 15.01 -17.71
CA TRP A 358 3.87 14.99 -18.62
C TRP A 358 4.08 13.63 -19.30
N LEU A 359 3.61 12.52 -18.72
CA LEU A 359 3.62 11.19 -19.35
C LEU A 359 2.77 11.16 -20.63
N ARG A 360 1.63 11.87 -20.66
CA ARG A 360 0.78 12.00 -21.85
C ARG A 360 1.46 12.74 -22.98
N ALA A 361 2.30 13.72 -22.63
CA ALA A 361 3.06 14.49 -23.59
C ALA A 361 4.33 13.77 -24.08
N GLY A 362 4.57 12.52 -23.67
CA GLY A 362 5.78 11.76 -24.02
C GLY A 362 7.06 12.33 -23.39
N ARG A 363 6.97 13.27 -22.45
CA ARG A 363 8.12 13.95 -21.85
C ARG A 363 8.79 13.07 -20.80
N ARG A 364 10.01 13.41 -20.37
CA ARG A 364 10.70 12.76 -19.23
C ARG A 364 10.21 13.33 -17.90
N ALA A 365 10.40 12.57 -16.82
CA ALA A 365 10.11 13.04 -15.47
C ALA A 365 10.93 14.31 -15.17
N PRO A 366 10.32 15.34 -14.55
CA PRO A 366 10.99 16.57 -14.17
C PRO A 366 12.02 16.37 -13.05
#